data_AF-A0A7S1BGV9-F1
#
_entry.id   AF-A0A7S1BGV9-F1
#
_cell.length_a   1.000
_cell.length_b   1.000
_cell.length_c   1.000
_cell.angle_alpha   90.00
_cell.angle_beta   90.00
_cell.angle_gamma   90.00
#
_symmetry.space_group_name_H-M   'P 1'
#
loop_
_entity.id
_entity.type
_entity.pdbx_description
1 polymer ?
#
loop_
_entity_poly.entity_id
_entity_poly.type
_entity_poly.pdbx_seq_one_letter_code
_entity_poly.pdbx_strand_id
1 'polypeptide(L)'
;GGSWVVVDPTINEEKMEMYADPDSRGGILEASGISEIKFRAPDQVKMMHRLDDQLKMLDSELEQLPDAPSEVDDQIKAREESLKGVYLAAATEFCDLHDKTGRMKA
;
A
#
# COMPACT_ATOMS: atom_id res chain seq x y z
N GLY A 1 -9.16 5.93 14.43
CA GLY A 1 -8.78 4.90 15.43
C GLY A 1 -9.51 5.14 16.74
N GLY A 2 -8.89 4.82 17.88
CA GLY A 2 -9.52 4.96 19.21
C GLY A 2 -9.91 6.39 19.59
N SER A 3 -9.27 7.42 19.01
CA SER A 3 -9.68 8.82 19.20
C SER A 3 -11.03 9.14 18.60
N TRP A 4 -11.37 8.55 17.44
CA TRP A 4 -12.62 8.83 16.73
C TRP A 4 -13.84 8.36 17.54
N VAL A 5 -13.74 7.19 18.19
CA VAL A 5 -14.88 6.56 18.88
C VAL A 5 -15.42 7.39 20.04
N VAL A 6 -14.61 8.29 20.62
CA VAL A 6 -15.00 9.12 21.77
C VAL A 6 -15.49 10.52 21.35
N VAL A 7 -15.50 10.84 20.06
CA VAL A 7 -15.96 12.15 19.52
C VAL A 7 -16.90 12.02 18.32
N ASP A 8 -17.30 10.81 17.96
CA ASP A 8 -18.22 10.57 16.85
C ASP A 8 -19.58 11.26 17.10
N PRO A 9 -20.16 11.97 16.11
CA PRO A 9 -21.40 12.72 16.33
C PRO A 9 -22.60 11.82 16.69
N THR A 10 -22.53 10.52 16.40
CA THR A 10 -23.57 9.55 16.83
C THR A 10 -23.67 9.40 18.35
N ILE A 11 -22.71 9.93 19.10
CA ILE A 11 -22.79 10.04 20.56
C ILE A 11 -23.96 10.96 20.98
N ASN A 12 -24.19 12.06 20.25
CA ASN A 12 -25.30 12.98 20.49
C ASN A 12 -25.65 13.80 19.24
N GLU A 13 -26.43 13.20 18.35
CA GLU A 13 -26.77 13.76 17.04
C GLU A 13 -27.57 15.08 17.11
N GLU A 14 -28.26 15.35 18.23
CA GLU A 14 -29.02 16.61 18.42
C GLU A 14 -28.12 17.82 18.72
N LYS A 15 -26.87 17.59 19.12
CA LYS A 15 -25.94 18.62 19.62
C LYS A 15 -24.58 18.61 18.94
N MET A 16 -24.24 17.53 18.24
CA MET A 16 -22.92 17.34 17.65
C MET A 16 -22.98 17.41 16.13
N GLU A 17 -22.06 18.18 15.57
CA GLU A 17 -21.77 18.23 14.15
C GLU A 17 -20.27 17.99 13.97
N MET A 18 -19.89 17.29 12.90
CA MET A 18 -18.50 16.94 12.61
C MET A 18 -18.11 17.49 11.24
N TYR A 19 -16.97 18.17 11.19
CA TYR A 19 -16.37 18.72 9.99
C TYR A 19 -14.92 18.25 9.90
N ALA A 20 -14.43 18.08 8.68
CA ALA A 20 -13.04 17.72 8.41
C ALA A 20 -12.47 18.67 7.35
N ASP A 21 -11.26 19.20 7.61
CA ASP A 21 -10.54 20.04 6.65
C ASP A 21 -10.16 19.20 5.41
N PRO A 22 -10.21 19.73 4.17
CA PRO A 22 -9.92 18.97 2.96
C PRO A 22 -8.59 18.20 2.99
N ASP A 23 -7.57 18.73 3.67
CA ASP A 23 -6.24 18.10 3.77
C ASP A 23 -6.09 17.20 5.00
N SER A 24 -7.14 17.02 5.81
CA SER A 24 -7.16 16.12 6.96
C SER A 24 -7.08 14.64 6.58
N ARG A 25 -6.77 13.81 7.58
CA ARG A 25 -6.78 12.35 7.51
C ARG A 25 -7.61 11.74 8.62
N GLY A 26 -8.20 10.58 8.34
CA GLY A 26 -8.83 9.76 9.37
C GLY A 26 -9.13 8.36 8.87
N GLY A 27 -8.59 7.40 9.60
CA GLY A 27 -8.71 5.97 9.35
C GLY A 27 -8.74 5.18 10.65
N ILE A 28 -8.81 3.85 10.54
CA ILE A 28 -8.82 2.97 11.71
C ILE A 28 -7.42 2.89 12.33
N LEU A 29 -6.39 2.74 11.50
CA LEU A 29 -4.98 2.78 11.83
C LEU A 29 -4.28 3.76 10.89
N GLU A 30 -3.07 4.20 11.25
CA GLU A 30 -2.24 4.99 10.35
C GLU A 30 -1.89 4.22 9.08
N ALA A 31 -1.66 4.95 7.97
CA ALA A 31 -1.40 4.37 6.65
C ALA A 31 -0.23 3.35 6.65
N SER A 32 0.85 3.65 7.38
CA SER A 32 1.98 2.73 7.59
C SER A 32 1.51 1.42 8.24
N GLY A 33 0.76 1.52 9.35
CA GLY A 33 0.22 0.36 10.07
C GLY A 33 -0.76 -0.48 9.25
N ILE A 34 -1.61 0.15 8.43
CA ILE A 34 -2.49 -0.59 7.50
C ILE A 34 -1.66 -1.30 6.42
N SER A 35 -0.65 -0.62 5.86
CA SER A 35 0.18 -1.19 4.79
C SER A 35 0.85 -2.50 5.24
N GLU A 36 1.33 -2.57 6.48
CA GLU A 36 1.95 -3.76 7.07
C GLU A 36 0.98 -4.92 7.33
N ILE A 37 -0.34 -4.67 7.35
CA ILE A 37 -1.35 -5.70 7.58
C ILE A 37 -2.00 -6.14 6.27
N LYS A 38 -2.35 -5.18 5.41
CA LYS A 38 -3.18 -5.37 4.23
C LYS A 38 -2.42 -5.35 2.92
N PHE A 39 -1.21 -4.80 2.88
CA PHE A 39 -0.41 -4.71 1.67
C PHE A 39 1.07 -5.02 1.96
N ARG A 40 1.28 -6.26 2.41
CA ARG A 40 2.55 -6.78 2.93
C ARG A 40 3.59 -6.99 1.84
N ALA A 41 4.84 -7.23 2.25
CA ALA A 41 5.95 -7.48 1.33
C ALA A 41 5.62 -8.48 0.19
N PRO A 42 4.95 -9.63 0.41
CA PRO A 42 4.59 -10.53 -0.69
C PRO A 42 3.61 -9.91 -1.70
N ASP A 43 2.69 -9.06 -1.24
CA ASP A 43 1.73 -8.39 -2.12
C ASP A 43 2.38 -7.23 -2.87
N GLN A 44 3.35 -6.56 -2.24
CA GLN A 44 4.21 -5.56 -2.89
C GLN A 44 5.06 -6.20 -3.99
N VAL A 45 5.71 -7.34 -3.72
CA VAL A 45 6.48 -8.11 -4.72
C VAL A 45 5.60 -8.49 -5.91
N LYS A 46 4.39 -9.02 -5.68
CA LYS A 46 3.44 -9.28 -6.79
C LYS A 46 3.16 -8.02 -7.62
N MET A 47 3.08 -6.85 -7.00
CA MET A 47 2.91 -5.60 -7.74
C MET A 47 4.17 -5.18 -8.48
N MET A 48 5.36 -5.46 -7.95
CA MET A 48 6.64 -5.25 -8.64
C MET A 48 6.66 -6.04 -9.94
N HIS A 49 6.41 -7.35 -9.90
CA HIS A 49 6.36 -8.19 -11.10
C HIS A 49 5.25 -7.78 -12.08
N ARG A 50 4.15 -7.18 -11.58
CA ARG A 50 3.06 -6.70 -12.44
C ARG A 50 3.37 -5.37 -13.13
N LEU A 51 4.16 -4.49 -12.53
CA LEU A 51 4.30 -3.10 -12.98
C LEU A 51 5.71 -2.76 -13.48
N ASP A 52 6.75 -3.36 -12.91
CA ASP A 52 8.15 -3.11 -13.30
C ASP A 52 8.50 -3.86 -14.60
N ASP A 53 8.91 -3.11 -15.62
CA ASP A 53 9.19 -3.69 -16.94
C ASP A 53 10.43 -4.58 -16.95
N GLN A 54 11.41 -4.32 -16.08
CA GLN A 54 12.61 -5.15 -15.96
C GLN A 54 12.28 -6.52 -15.35
N LEU A 55 11.50 -6.55 -14.27
CA LEU A 55 11.02 -7.82 -13.69
C LEU A 55 10.18 -8.62 -14.68
N LYS A 56 9.28 -7.98 -15.44
CA LYS A 56 8.50 -8.69 -16.48
C LYS A 56 9.38 -9.35 -17.54
N MET A 57 10.46 -8.67 -17.96
CA MET A 57 11.41 -9.23 -18.93
C MET A 57 12.14 -10.44 -18.34
N LEU A 58 12.63 -10.32 -17.10
CA LEU A 58 13.32 -11.41 -16.40
C LEU A 58 12.40 -12.61 -16.14
N ASP A 59 11.15 -12.37 -15.76
CA ASP A 59 10.13 -13.43 -15.60
C ASP A 59 9.90 -14.17 -16.91
N SER A 60 9.82 -13.44 -18.04
CA SER A 60 9.65 -14.06 -19.35
C SER A 60 10.88 -14.84 -19.81
N GLU A 61 12.08 -14.37 -19.46
CA GLU A 61 13.34 -15.09 -19.72
C GLU A 61 13.39 -16.41 -18.93
N LEU A 62 12.98 -16.38 -17.66
CA LEU A 62 12.90 -17.56 -16.80
C LEU A 62 11.91 -18.61 -17.35
N GLU A 63 10.78 -18.16 -17.91
CA GLU A 63 9.80 -19.05 -18.57
C GLU A 63 10.35 -19.70 -19.86
N GLN A 64 11.24 -19.02 -20.57
CA GLN A 64 11.80 -19.49 -21.85
C GLN A 64 13.06 -20.36 -21.69
N LEU A 65 13.85 -20.14 -20.63
CA LEU A 65 15.15 -20.78 -20.39
C LEU A 65 15.22 -21.45 -19.00
N PRO A 66 14.54 -22.58 -18.79
CA PRO A 66 14.50 -23.26 -17.49
C PRO A 66 15.84 -23.84 -17.02
N ASP A 67 16.86 -23.88 -17.88
CA ASP A 67 18.22 -24.36 -17.57
C ASP A 67 19.22 -23.25 -17.15
N ALA A 68 18.82 -21.97 -17.22
CA ALA A 68 19.60 -20.82 -16.72
C ALA A 68 19.13 -20.18 -15.37
N PRO A 69 18.40 -20.87 -14.48
CA PRO A 69 17.63 -20.22 -13.42
C PRO A 69 18.51 -19.50 -12.39
N SER A 70 19.74 -19.97 -12.13
CA SER A 70 20.58 -19.38 -11.07
C SER A 70 20.94 -17.91 -11.30
N GLU A 71 21.24 -17.49 -12.53
CA GLU A 71 21.70 -16.12 -12.79
C GLU A 71 20.51 -15.15 -12.94
N VAL A 72 19.42 -15.61 -13.57
CA VAL A 72 18.18 -14.84 -13.72
C VAL A 72 17.49 -14.65 -12.37
N ASP A 73 17.45 -15.69 -11.52
CA ASP A 73 16.90 -15.59 -10.15
C ASP A 73 17.66 -14.56 -9.30
N ASP A 74 18.98 -14.49 -9.44
CA ASP A 74 19.80 -13.52 -8.70
C ASP A 74 19.56 -12.09 -9.18
N GLN A 75 19.34 -11.90 -10.49
CA GLN A 75 18.96 -10.61 -11.05
C GLN A 75 17.56 -10.17 -10.60
N ILE A 76 16.59 -11.09 -10.55
CA ILE A 76 15.24 -10.83 -10.02
C ILE A 76 15.33 -10.36 -8.57
N LYS A 77 16.01 -11.13 -7.70
CA LYS A 77 16.18 -10.77 -6.28
C LYS A 77 16.89 -9.43 -6.10
N ALA A 78 17.91 -9.15 -6.89
CA ALA A 78 18.60 -7.86 -6.85
C ALA A 78 17.67 -6.70 -7.23
N ARG A 79 16.82 -6.90 -8.25
CA ARG A 79 15.84 -5.90 -8.67
C ARG A 79 14.74 -5.71 -7.63
N GLU A 80 14.18 -6.78 -7.06
CA GLU A 80 13.20 -6.72 -5.97
C GLU A 80 13.74 -5.92 -4.77
N GLU A 81 14.96 -6.21 -4.32
CA GLU A 81 15.55 -5.50 -3.17
C GLU A 81 15.78 -4.01 -3.48
N SER A 82 16.15 -3.67 -4.72
CA SER A 82 16.28 -2.27 -5.15
C SER A 82 14.94 -1.50 -5.17
N LEU A 83 13.83 -2.19 -5.44
CA LEU A 83 12.50 -1.59 -5.57
C LEU A 83 11.75 -1.50 -4.25
N LYS A 84 12.13 -2.30 -3.26
CA LYS A 84 11.47 -2.44 -1.95
C LYS A 84 11.16 -1.11 -1.26
N GLY A 85 12.11 -0.18 -1.19
CA GLY A 85 11.90 1.12 -0.55
C GLY A 85 10.83 1.96 -1.26
N VAL A 86 10.83 1.96 -2.59
CA VAL A 86 9.88 2.72 -3.41
C VAL A 86 8.48 2.12 -3.31
N TYR A 87 8.37 0.79 -3.36
CA TYR A 87 7.09 0.10 -3.25
C TYR A 87 6.49 0.18 -1.84
N LEU A 88 7.32 0.25 -0.79
CA LEU A 88 6.85 0.52 0.57
C LEU A 88 6.24 1.94 0.68
N ALA A 89 6.91 2.94 0.09
CA ALA A 89 6.37 4.30 0.05
C ALA A 89 5.07 4.37 -0.76
N ALA A 90 5.03 3.72 -1.93
CA ALA A 90 3.83 3.62 -2.75
C ALA A 90 2.68 2.89 -2.04
N ALA A 91 2.99 1.82 -1.29
CA ALA A 91 2.03 1.10 -0.46
C ALA A 91 1.42 1.99 0.63
N THR A 92 2.28 2.78 1.29
CA THR A 92 1.85 3.73 2.33
C THR A 92 0.97 4.82 1.75
N GLU A 93 1.36 5.44 0.62
CA GLU A 93 0.55 6.46 -0.06
C GLU A 93 -0.79 5.88 -0.55
N PHE A 94 -0.79 4.65 -1.07
CA PHE A 94 -2.02 3.97 -1.47
C PHE A 94 -2.97 3.79 -0.28
N CYS A 95 -2.45 3.45 0.90
CA CYS A 95 -3.24 3.41 2.13
C CYS A 95 -3.70 4.82 2.57
N ASP A 96 -2.85 5.85 2.47
CA ASP A 96 -3.20 7.24 2.80
C ASP A 96 -4.36 7.77 1.95
N LEU A 97 -4.45 7.37 0.67
CA LEU A 97 -5.59 7.72 -0.19
C LEU A 97 -6.94 7.26 0.40
N HIS A 98 -6.96 6.21 1.22
CA HIS A 98 -8.17 5.74 1.89
C HIS A 98 -8.52 6.59 3.12
N ASP A 99 -7.57 7.33 3.67
CA ASP A 99 -7.78 8.13 4.88
C ASP A 99 -8.17 9.59 4.55
N LYS A 100 -8.25 9.97 3.26
CA LYS A 100 -8.61 11.32 2.82
C LYS A 100 -10.08 11.64 3.06
N THR A 101 -10.36 12.92 3.32
CA THR A 101 -11.71 13.45 3.61
C THR A 101 -12.75 13.19 2.53
N GLY A 102 -12.34 13.03 1.27
CA GLY A 102 -13.22 12.60 0.19
C GLY A 102 -13.96 11.29 0.50
N ARG A 103 -13.29 10.34 1.17
CA ARG A 103 -13.91 9.08 1.61
C ARG A 103 -14.85 9.28 2.80
N MET A 104 -14.54 10.20 3.72
CA MET A 104 -15.39 10.47 4.89
C MET A 104 -16.75 11.03 4.50
N LYS A 105 -16.80 11.76 3.38
CA LYS A 105 -18.03 12.38 2.86
C LYS A 105 -18.86 11.45 1.98
N ALA A 106 -18.24 10.47 1.33
CA ALA A 106 -18.85 9.58 0.33
C ALA A 106 -19.73 8.50 0.97
#